data_AF-A0A1I7NTF3-F1
#
_entry.id   AF-A0A1I7NTF3-F1
#
_cell.length_a   1.000
_cell.length_b   1.000
_cell.length_c   1.000
_cell.angle_alpha   90.00
_cell.angle_beta   90.00
_cell.angle_gamma   90.00
#
_symmetry.space_group_name_H-M   'P 1'
#
loop_
_entity.id
_entity.type
_entity.pdbx_description
1 polymer ?
#
loop_
_entity_poly.entity_id
_entity_poly.type
_entity_poly.pdbx_seq_one_letter_code
_entity_poly.pdbx_strand_id
1 'polypeptide(L)'
;MRLSKGTRLVVASHNPGKVWEINQLIHPYGLDAVSAGELGLAEPDETETTFEGNARLKAVAAAQGSGLPALADDSGLEVDCLDGAPGIYSARWAGPGKDFGVAMQKVADEITRRDGWNGSGPRANFISVLCLAWPNGDVKTFEGKVFGNLVWPPRGGNGFGYDPMFVPNGDTRTFGEMKPDEKYAISHRTRAFTAFKAAMLDEITRGAGNAEADTRDIAAFSAAAASLSTRVEAAAFIERLKDDLATHQQEWKNATLESYLDALARALGRMPASEEPAWRQLSKAMLAASCHD
;
A
#
# COMPACT_ATOMS: atom_id res chain seq x y z
N MET A 1 13.46 -15.25 9.14
CA MET A 1 12.04 -15.47 9.48
C MET A 1 11.15 -15.13 8.29
N ARG A 2 9.91 -15.66 8.23
CA ARG A 2 8.95 -15.43 7.15
C ARG A 2 7.63 -14.96 7.73
N LEU A 3 6.89 -14.13 6.97
CA LEU A 3 5.50 -13.83 7.25
C LEU A 3 4.62 -14.95 6.68
N SER A 4 3.43 -15.14 7.22
CA SER A 4 2.43 -16.10 6.73
C SER A 4 1.02 -15.51 6.73
N LYS A 5 0.10 -16.10 5.97
CA LYS A 5 -1.32 -15.73 6.01
C LYS A 5 -1.84 -15.77 7.46
N GLY A 6 -2.63 -14.77 7.85
CA GLY A 6 -3.13 -14.60 9.22
C GLY A 6 -2.11 -14.00 10.19
N THR A 7 -0.89 -13.65 9.76
CA THR A 7 0.05 -12.93 10.62
C THR A 7 -0.52 -11.55 10.96
N ARG A 8 -0.64 -11.28 12.25
CA ARG A 8 -0.94 -9.95 12.78
C ARG A 8 0.34 -9.13 12.78
N LEU A 9 0.37 -8.08 11.95
CA LEU A 9 1.54 -7.26 11.70
C LEU A 9 1.31 -5.86 12.28
N VAL A 10 2.19 -5.44 13.20
CA VAL A 10 2.10 -4.10 13.78
C VAL A 10 2.60 -3.07 12.76
N VAL A 11 1.78 -2.09 12.41
CA VAL A 11 2.23 -0.92 11.67
C VAL A 11 2.75 0.11 12.68
N ALA A 12 4.07 0.27 12.73
CA ALA A 12 4.77 1.10 13.70
C ALA A 12 4.72 2.59 13.34
N SER A 13 3.50 3.14 13.24
CA SER A 13 3.24 4.53 12.90
C SER A 13 1.96 5.01 13.61
N HIS A 14 2.00 6.25 14.11
CA HIS A 14 0.82 6.98 14.62
C HIS A 14 0.17 7.85 13.53
N ASN A 15 0.77 7.95 12.34
CA ASN A 15 0.19 8.69 11.22
C ASN A 15 -0.92 7.85 10.53
N PRO A 16 -2.19 8.28 10.57
CA PRO A 16 -3.31 7.51 10.02
C PRO A 16 -3.22 7.32 8.50
N GLY A 17 -2.68 8.30 7.77
CA GLY A 17 -2.47 8.18 6.32
C GLY A 17 -1.45 7.10 5.97
N LYS A 18 -0.33 7.03 6.71
CA LYS A 18 0.67 5.96 6.55
C LYS A 18 0.12 4.59 6.92
N VAL A 19 -0.59 4.50 8.05
CA VAL A 19 -1.21 3.24 8.50
C VAL A 19 -2.17 2.72 7.44
N TRP A 20 -3.02 3.59 6.92
CA TRP A 20 -3.96 3.26 5.85
C TRP A 20 -3.22 2.79 4.58
N GLU A 21 -2.20 3.51 4.11
CA GLU A 21 -1.45 3.11 2.90
C GLU A 21 -0.76 1.74 3.07
N ILE A 22 -0.11 1.50 4.21
CA ILE A 22 0.56 0.23 4.49
C ILE A 22 -0.46 -0.91 4.58
N ASN A 23 -1.61 -0.68 5.24
CA ASN A 23 -2.68 -1.66 5.33
C ASN A 23 -3.17 -2.09 3.94
N GLN A 24 -3.42 -1.12 3.05
CA GLN A 24 -3.85 -1.41 1.67
C GLN A 24 -2.82 -2.26 0.90
N LEU A 25 -1.53 -2.08 1.18
CA LEU A 25 -0.46 -2.84 0.51
C LEU A 25 -0.35 -4.27 1.04
N ILE A 26 -0.50 -4.50 2.35
CA ILE A 26 -0.33 -5.82 2.96
C ILE A 26 -1.60 -6.68 2.96
N HIS A 27 -2.78 -6.06 2.97
CA HIS A 27 -4.07 -6.75 3.06
C HIS A 27 -4.29 -7.82 1.97
N PRO A 28 -3.92 -7.61 0.69
CA PRO A 28 -4.06 -8.63 -0.36
C PRO A 28 -3.27 -9.94 -0.11
N TYR A 29 -2.29 -9.91 0.80
CA TYR A 29 -1.48 -11.09 1.17
C TYR A 29 -2.01 -11.82 2.41
N GLY A 30 -3.21 -11.44 2.89
CA GLY A 30 -3.86 -12.05 4.04
C GLY A 30 -3.17 -11.73 5.37
N LEU A 31 -2.50 -10.58 5.45
CA LEU A 31 -1.94 -10.03 6.68
C LEU A 31 -2.98 -9.14 7.37
N ASP A 32 -2.99 -9.15 8.70
CA ASP A 32 -3.87 -8.32 9.51
C ASP A 32 -3.06 -7.16 10.12
N ALA A 33 -3.32 -5.94 9.68
CA ALA A 33 -2.64 -4.76 10.19
C ALA A 33 -3.23 -4.35 11.54
N VAL A 34 -2.37 -4.09 12.51
CA VAL A 34 -2.75 -3.39 13.75
C VAL A 34 -1.83 -2.20 13.93
N SER A 35 -2.37 -1.00 14.19
CA SER A 35 -1.50 0.16 14.39
C SER A 35 -0.83 0.15 15.76
N ALA A 36 0.38 0.71 15.86
CA ALA A 36 1.03 0.90 17.16
C ALA A 36 0.18 1.76 18.12
N GLY A 37 -0.57 2.73 17.58
CA GLY A 37 -1.51 3.55 18.35
C GLY A 37 -2.66 2.74 18.96
N GLU A 38 -3.26 1.81 18.21
CA GLU A 38 -4.31 0.90 18.72
C GLU A 38 -3.81 -0.01 19.84
N LEU A 39 -2.52 -0.38 19.81
CA LEU A 39 -1.88 -1.17 20.86
C LEU A 39 -1.42 -0.33 22.07
N GLY A 40 -1.62 0.99 22.04
CA GLY A 40 -1.15 1.90 23.09
C GLY A 40 0.38 1.99 23.21
N LEU A 41 1.10 1.64 22.14
CA LEU A 41 2.57 1.72 22.12
C LEU A 41 3.01 3.18 21.96
N ALA A 42 3.97 3.58 22.80
CA ALA A 42 4.59 4.89 22.69
C ALA A 42 5.31 5.06 21.34
N GLU A 43 5.22 6.26 20.76
CA GLU A 43 6.04 6.63 19.60
C GLU A 43 7.46 6.92 20.11
N PRO A 44 8.49 6.17 19.66
CA PRO A 44 9.85 6.39 20.14
C PRO A 44 10.45 7.65 19.51
N ASP A 45 11.38 8.28 20.22
CA ASP A 45 12.13 9.41 19.68
C ASP A 45 12.97 8.96 18.46
N GLU A 46 12.77 9.63 17.33
CA GLU A 46 13.58 9.44 16.12
C GLU A 46 14.93 10.15 16.28
N THR A 47 15.91 9.40 16.79
CA THR A 47 17.28 9.87 17.10
C THR A 47 18.31 9.55 16.01
N GLU A 48 17.94 8.75 15.01
CA GLU A 48 18.87 8.29 13.99
C GLU A 48 19.08 9.33 12.89
N THR A 49 20.24 9.27 12.26
CA THR A 49 20.66 10.23 11.21
C THR A 49 20.29 9.76 9.80
N THR A 50 19.65 8.61 9.67
CA THR A 50 19.24 8.01 8.39
C THR A 50 17.81 7.50 8.45
N PHE A 51 17.14 7.44 7.29
CA PHE A 51 15.80 6.87 7.17
C PHE A 51 15.78 5.40 7.59
N GLU A 52 16.81 4.62 7.21
CA GLU A 52 16.94 3.23 7.64
C GLU A 52 17.06 3.09 9.16
N GLY A 53 17.87 3.94 9.79
CA GLY A 53 18.02 3.96 11.25
C GLY A 53 16.68 4.23 11.95
N ASN A 54 15.96 5.28 11.55
CA ASN A 54 14.68 5.64 12.16
C ASN A 54 13.61 4.57 11.91
N ALA A 55 13.56 3.99 10.71
CA ALA A 55 12.67 2.88 10.40
C ALA A 55 12.98 1.67 11.29
N ARG A 56 14.26 1.31 11.44
CA ARG A 56 14.70 0.21 12.31
C ARG A 56 14.34 0.46 13.77
N LEU A 57 14.62 1.66 14.28
CA LEU A 57 14.32 2.07 15.65
C LEU A 57 12.83 1.90 15.96
N LYS A 58 11.96 2.43 15.09
CA LYS A 58 10.50 2.29 15.21
C LYS A 58 10.04 0.83 15.14
N ALA A 59 10.54 0.06 14.18
CA ALA A 59 10.13 -1.34 14.00
C ALA A 59 10.53 -2.21 15.19
N VAL A 60 11.77 -2.08 15.67
CA VAL A 60 12.27 -2.84 16.82
C VAL A 60 11.50 -2.49 18.09
N ALA A 61 11.28 -1.21 18.36
CA ALA A 61 10.51 -0.77 19.51
C ALA A 61 9.08 -1.33 19.49
N ALA A 62 8.40 -1.26 18.35
CA ALA A 62 7.05 -1.79 18.19
C ALA A 62 7.01 -3.31 18.31
N ALA A 63 7.98 -4.04 17.74
CA ALA A 63 8.03 -5.49 17.81
C ALA A 63 8.28 -5.99 19.24
N GLN A 64 9.20 -5.34 19.97
CA GLN A 64 9.46 -5.65 21.37
C GLN A 64 8.27 -5.30 22.27
N GLY A 65 7.65 -4.14 22.07
CA GLY A 65 6.53 -3.69 22.90
C GLY A 65 5.24 -4.51 22.69
N SER A 66 5.03 -5.05 21.49
CA SER A 66 3.82 -5.83 21.17
C SER A 66 4.00 -7.34 21.28
N GLY A 67 5.24 -7.86 21.20
CA GLY A 67 5.51 -9.29 21.02
C GLY A 67 5.10 -9.82 19.64
N LEU A 68 4.79 -8.94 18.68
CA LEU A 68 4.38 -9.27 17.31
C LEU A 68 5.44 -8.78 16.30
N PRO A 69 5.49 -9.32 15.08
CA PRO A 69 6.26 -8.70 14.02
C PRO A 69 5.74 -7.29 13.74
N ALA A 70 6.65 -6.34 13.48
CA ALA A 70 6.30 -4.96 13.25
C ALA A 70 6.96 -4.41 11.98
N LEU A 71 6.18 -3.71 11.17
CA LEU A 71 6.61 -2.99 9.98
C LEU A 71 6.58 -1.49 10.27
N ALA A 72 7.74 -0.85 10.20
CA ALA A 72 7.86 0.60 10.24
C ALA A 72 8.15 1.17 8.86
N ASP A 73 7.80 2.43 8.68
CA ASP A 73 8.16 3.24 7.52
C ASP A 73 8.81 4.54 8.01
N ASP A 74 9.99 4.84 7.49
CA ASP A 74 10.54 6.19 7.55
C ASP A 74 10.69 6.76 6.14
N SER A 75 10.18 7.97 5.95
CA SER A 75 10.00 8.54 4.61
C SER A 75 10.14 10.04 4.63
N GLY A 76 10.71 10.60 3.56
CA GLY A 76 10.90 12.04 3.45
C GLY A 76 11.13 12.52 2.03
N LEU A 77 11.20 13.84 1.90
CA LEU A 77 11.59 14.55 0.69
C LEU A 77 13.07 14.94 0.81
N GLU A 78 13.87 14.60 -0.18
CA GLU A 78 15.25 15.04 -0.34
C GLU A 78 15.31 16.01 -1.52
N VAL A 79 15.89 17.21 -1.32
CA VAL A 79 16.04 18.23 -2.37
C VAL A 79 17.53 18.44 -2.64
N ASP A 80 17.93 18.25 -3.90
CA ASP A 80 19.35 18.21 -4.29
C ASP A 80 20.07 19.52 -3.93
N CYS A 81 19.46 20.67 -4.25
CA CYS A 81 20.06 21.98 -3.97
C CYS A 81 20.03 22.38 -2.49
N LEU A 82 19.32 21.63 -1.64
CA LEU A 82 19.28 21.83 -0.19
C LEU A 82 20.10 20.78 0.57
N ASP A 83 21.05 20.13 -0.10
CA ASP A 83 21.89 19.06 0.47
C ASP A 83 21.06 17.91 1.07
N GLY A 84 19.93 17.59 0.43
CA GLY A 84 19.01 16.54 0.87
C GLY A 84 17.98 17.00 1.91
N ALA A 85 17.99 18.26 2.36
CA ALA A 85 16.93 18.78 3.21
C ALA A 85 15.59 18.87 2.45
N PRO A 86 14.43 18.68 3.12
CA PRO A 86 14.25 18.49 4.57
C PRO A 86 14.68 17.11 5.10
N GLY A 87 14.82 16.09 4.24
CA GLY A 87 15.37 14.78 4.58
C GLY A 87 14.58 14.08 5.69
N ILE A 88 15.30 13.50 6.65
CA ILE A 88 14.72 12.86 7.85
C ILE A 88 13.86 13.82 8.69
N TYR A 89 13.99 15.13 8.50
CA TYR A 89 13.21 16.15 9.21
C TYR A 89 11.95 16.58 8.47
N SER A 90 11.58 15.90 7.38
CA SER A 90 10.41 16.19 6.54
C SER A 90 9.14 16.49 7.33
N ALA A 91 8.76 15.65 8.29
CA ALA A 91 7.57 15.90 9.11
C ALA A 91 7.73 17.10 10.06
N ARG A 92 8.94 17.33 10.58
CA ARG A 92 9.23 18.41 11.54
C ARG A 92 9.21 19.79 10.90
N TRP A 93 9.44 19.88 9.59
CA TRP A 93 9.32 21.13 8.85
C TRP A 93 7.88 21.66 8.77
N ALA A 94 6.89 20.80 8.98
CA ALA A 94 5.48 21.17 9.10
C ALA A 94 5.11 21.73 10.50
N GLY A 95 6.10 21.82 11.40
CA GLY A 95 5.91 22.30 12.76
C GLY A 95 5.03 21.39 13.63
N PRO A 96 4.73 21.81 14.88
CA PRO A 96 3.94 21.00 15.82
C PRO A 96 2.53 20.67 15.31
N GLY A 97 1.93 21.57 14.53
CA GLY A 97 0.60 21.38 13.94
C GLY A 97 0.56 20.47 12.71
N LYS A 98 1.72 20.00 12.23
CA LYS A 98 1.86 19.23 10.97
C LYS A 98 1.21 19.93 9.76
N ASP A 99 1.36 21.25 9.69
CA ASP A 99 0.90 22.06 8.56
C ASP A 99 1.92 21.99 7.41
N PHE A 100 1.61 21.17 6.41
CA PHE A 100 2.48 21.00 5.26
C PHE A 100 2.45 22.18 4.29
N GLY A 101 1.48 23.10 4.37
CA GLY A 101 1.55 24.38 3.68
C GLY A 101 2.75 25.19 4.15
N VAL A 102 2.96 25.25 5.48
CA VAL A 102 4.15 25.87 6.09
C VAL A 102 5.43 25.14 5.69
N ALA A 103 5.42 23.81 5.69
CA ALA A 103 6.58 23.02 5.28
C ALA A 103 6.99 23.27 3.82
N MET A 104 6.02 23.29 2.90
CA MET A 104 6.25 23.54 1.48
C MET A 104 6.72 24.97 1.23
N GLN A 105 6.13 25.97 1.90
CA GLN A 105 6.61 27.35 1.84
C GLN A 105 8.06 27.44 2.30
N LYS A 106 8.41 26.81 3.43
CA LYS A 106 9.78 26.79 3.93
C LYS A 106 10.75 26.19 2.92
N VAL A 107 10.40 25.05 2.29
CA VAL A 107 11.21 24.45 1.21
C VAL A 107 11.40 25.45 0.06
N ALA A 108 10.33 26.08 -0.41
CA ALA A 108 10.41 27.05 -1.50
C ALA A 108 11.26 28.29 -1.17
N ASP A 109 11.20 28.76 0.07
CA ASP A 109 12.02 29.87 0.55
C ASP A 109 13.50 29.50 0.60
N GLU A 110 13.84 28.31 1.12
CA GLU A 110 15.24 27.83 1.16
C GLU A 110 15.81 27.65 -0.25
N ILE A 111 15.01 27.11 -1.18
CA ILE A 111 15.42 26.97 -2.59
C ILE A 111 15.69 28.35 -3.19
N THR A 112 14.81 29.32 -2.93
CA THR A 112 15.00 30.71 -3.40
C THR A 112 16.28 31.33 -2.83
N ARG A 113 16.58 31.12 -1.54
CA ARG A 113 17.81 31.65 -0.91
C ARG A 113 19.09 31.06 -1.48
N ARG A 114 19.02 29.89 -2.11
CA ARG A 114 20.15 29.23 -2.77
C ARG A 114 20.15 29.40 -4.29
N ASP A 115 19.30 30.29 -4.83
CA ASP A 115 19.10 30.49 -6.28
C ASP A 115 18.83 29.17 -7.03
N GLY A 116 18.12 28.24 -6.38
CA GLY A 116 17.94 26.88 -6.87
C GLY A 116 16.79 26.69 -7.87
N TRP A 117 15.93 27.69 -8.05
CA TRP A 117 14.83 27.63 -9.02
C TRP A 117 15.36 27.76 -10.45
N ASN A 118 15.09 26.76 -11.28
CA ASN A 118 15.49 26.70 -12.69
C ASN A 118 14.28 26.35 -13.58
N GLY A 119 14.45 26.35 -14.90
CA GLY A 119 13.35 26.16 -15.86
C GLY A 119 12.54 24.87 -15.68
N SER A 120 13.13 23.81 -15.13
CA SER A 120 12.45 22.54 -14.83
C SER A 120 12.10 22.35 -13.35
N GLY A 121 12.47 23.30 -12.49
CA GLY A 121 12.47 23.16 -11.04
C GLY A 121 13.71 22.44 -10.49
N PRO A 122 14.03 22.60 -9.19
CA PRO A 122 15.12 21.86 -8.56
C PRO A 122 14.77 20.37 -8.49
N ARG A 123 15.79 19.54 -8.64
CA ARG A 123 15.67 18.09 -8.51
C ARG A 123 15.37 17.70 -7.07
N ALA A 124 14.51 16.72 -6.90
CA ALA A 124 14.18 16.15 -5.61
C ALA A 124 13.79 14.67 -5.75
N ASN A 125 13.74 13.98 -4.63
CA ASN A 125 13.14 12.66 -4.56
C ASN A 125 12.38 12.46 -3.26
N PHE A 126 11.33 11.67 -3.33
CA PHE A 126 10.83 11.02 -2.13
C PHE A 126 11.56 9.70 -1.92
N ILE A 127 11.82 9.37 -0.65
CA ILE A 127 12.36 8.10 -0.19
C ILE A 127 11.41 7.50 0.85
N SER A 128 11.25 6.18 0.84
CA SER A 128 10.69 5.38 1.94
C SER A 128 11.62 4.22 2.21
N VAL A 129 11.94 4.00 3.48
CA VAL A 129 12.58 2.79 3.99
C VAL A 129 11.57 2.06 4.87
N LEU A 130 11.14 0.90 4.41
CA LEU A 130 10.36 -0.04 5.20
C LEU A 130 11.32 -0.90 6.02
N CYS A 131 11.06 -1.05 7.32
CA CYS A 131 11.78 -1.98 8.17
C CYS A 131 10.81 -2.98 8.81
N LEU A 132 11.00 -4.26 8.53
CA LEU A 132 10.32 -5.36 9.22
C LEU A 132 11.21 -5.85 10.36
N ALA A 133 10.68 -5.87 11.59
CA ALA A 133 11.35 -6.40 12.76
C ALA A 133 10.53 -7.50 13.42
N TRP A 134 11.22 -8.44 14.07
CA TRP A 134 10.62 -9.48 14.91
C TRP A 134 11.01 -9.30 16.38
N PRO A 135 10.21 -9.83 17.33
CA PRO A 135 10.51 -9.74 18.77
C PRO A 135 11.87 -10.34 19.18
N ASN A 136 12.40 -11.28 18.38
CA ASN A 136 13.71 -11.89 18.61
C ASN A 136 14.90 -10.99 18.20
N GLY A 137 14.64 -9.82 17.61
CA GLY A 137 15.67 -8.87 17.17
C GLY A 137 16.06 -8.98 15.70
N ASP A 138 15.51 -9.93 14.94
CA ASP A 138 15.74 -10.00 13.49
C ASP A 138 15.13 -8.78 12.79
N VAL A 139 15.82 -8.25 11.77
CA VAL A 139 15.37 -7.10 10.98
C VAL A 139 15.62 -7.29 9.49
N LYS A 140 14.76 -6.70 8.66
CA LYS A 140 14.93 -6.57 7.21
C LYS A 140 14.47 -5.20 6.73
N THR A 141 15.27 -4.55 5.89
CA THR A 141 15.02 -3.20 5.38
C THR A 141 14.81 -3.22 3.87
N PHE A 142 13.92 -2.34 3.38
CA PHE A 142 13.55 -2.24 1.98
C PHE A 142 13.39 -0.77 1.60
N GLU A 143 14.20 -0.30 0.66
CA GLU A 143 14.19 1.10 0.22
C GLU A 143 13.45 1.26 -1.12
N GLY A 144 12.71 2.35 -1.24
CA GLY A 144 12.16 2.83 -2.51
C GLY A 144 12.32 4.32 -2.64
N LYS A 145 12.75 4.76 -3.85
CA LYS A 145 12.85 6.18 -4.23
C LYS A 145 12.04 6.50 -5.47
N VAL A 146 11.41 7.66 -5.50
CA VAL A 146 10.84 8.25 -6.73
C VAL A 146 11.47 9.61 -6.95
N PHE A 147 12.06 9.80 -8.14
CA PHE A 147 12.77 11.01 -8.53
C PHE A 147 11.85 11.92 -9.33
N GLY A 148 12.05 13.22 -9.18
CA GLY A 148 11.25 14.25 -9.80
C GLY A 148 11.85 15.63 -9.60
N ASN A 149 11.04 16.64 -9.86
CA ASN A 149 11.39 18.04 -9.64
C ASN A 149 10.33 18.72 -8.77
N LEU A 150 10.70 19.80 -8.12
CA LEU A 150 9.76 20.63 -7.37
C LEU A 150 9.16 21.74 -8.23
N VAL A 151 7.92 22.09 -7.91
CA VAL A 151 7.21 23.23 -8.48
C VAL A 151 6.74 24.18 -7.39
N TRP A 152 6.66 25.46 -7.73
CA TRP A 152 6.08 26.48 -6.88
C TRP A 152 5.29 27.49 -7.74
N PRO A 153 4.07 27.90 -7.36
CA PRO A 153 3.31 27.47 -6.18
C PRO A 153 2.84 26.00 -6.23
N PRO A 154 2.48 25.37 -5.10
CA PRO A 154 1.96 24.01 -5.06
C PRO A 154 0.63 23.91 -5.81
N ARG A 155 0.34 22.73 -6.37
CA ARG A 155 -0.87 22.43 -7.15
C ARG A 155 -1.57 21.16 -6.65
N GLY A 156 -2.89 21.13 -6.78
CA GLY A 156 -3.71 19.99 -6.39
C GLY A 156 -4.03 19.92 -4.88
N GLY A 157 -4.82 18.92 -4.50
CA GLY A 157 -5.32 18.72 -3.14
C GLY A 157 -5.47 17.25 -2.73
N ASN A 158 -5.01 16.33 -3.57
CA ASN A 158 -4.94 14.91 -3.25
C ASN A 158 -3.65 14.60 -2.48
N GLY A 159 -3.60 13.41 -1.88
CA GLY A 159 -2.42 12.94 -1.18
C GLY A 159 -2.16 13.68 0.15
N PHE A 160 -0.89 13.81 0.53
CA PHE A 160 -0.47 14.44 1.77
C PHE A 160 0.96 14.95 1.68
N GLY A 161 1.40 15.72 2.68
CA GLY A 161 2.79 16.12 2.78
C GLY A 161 3.20 17.11 1.67
N TYR A 162 4.32 16.81 1.01
CA TYR A 162 4.87 17.62 -0.08
C TYR A 162 4.32 17.24 -1.46
N ASP A 163 3.31 16.36 -1.53
CA ASP A 163 2.71 15.91 -2.80
C ASP A 163 2.32 17.07 -3.74
N PRO A 164 1.72 18.18 -3.26
CA PRO A 164 1.32 19.29 -4.12
C PRO A 164 2.49 20.04 -4.78
N MET A 165 3.73 19.87 -4.33
CA MET A 165 4.89 20.56 -4.91
C MET A 165 5.85 19.63 -5.65
N PHE A 166 5.55 18.34 -5.75
CA PHE A 166 6.43 17.34 -6.34
C PHE A 166 5.88 16.79 -7.66
N VAL A 167 6.61 16.97 -8.76
CA VAL A 167 6.30 16.40 -10.07
C VAL A 167 7.25 15.23 -10.33
N PRO A 168 6.76 13.97 -10.42
CA PRO A 168 7.61 12.82 -10.69
C PRO A 168 8.15 12.87 -12.13
N ASN A 169 9.34 12.29 -12.34
CA ASN A 169 9.92 12.18 -13.67
C ASN A 169 8.97 11.46 -14.63
N GLY A 170 8.73 12.06 -15.80
CA GLY A 170 7.87 11.50 -16.85
C GLY A 170 6.39 11.91 -16.76
N ASP A 171 6.01 12.74 -15.78
CA ASP A 171 4.68 13.35 -15.70
C ASP A 171 4.78 14.89 -15.68
N THR A 172 3.66 15.57 -15.82
CA THR A 172 3.54 17.04 -15.72
C THR A 172 2.69 17.48 -14.52
N ARG A 173 1.90 16.55 -13.98
CA ARG A 173 1.08 16.74 -12.79
C ARG A 173 1.91 16.52 -11.54
N THR A 174 1.62 17.28 -10.50
CA THR A 174 2.14 17.00 -9.16
C THR A 174 1.48 15.75 -8.58
N PHE A 175 2.09 15.13 -7.58
CA PHE A 175 1.40 14.08 -6.81
C PHE A 175 0.09 14.58 -6.18
N GLY A 176 -0.01 15.88 -5.85
CA GLY A 176 -1.24 16.49 -5.35
C GLY A 176 -2.36 16.60 -6.39
N GLU A 177 -2.03 16.54 -7.69
CA GLU A 177 -3.00 16.56 -8.80
C GLU A 177 -3.37 15.15 -9.30
N MET A 178 -2.58 14.12 -8.97
CA MET A 178 -2.84 12.73 -9.33
C MET A 178 -3.96 12.13 -8.48
N LYS A 179 -4.73 11.20 -9.06
CA LYS A 179 -5.63 10.36 -8.25
C LYS A 179 -4.81 9.42 -7.36
N PRO A 180 -5.37 8.95 -6.23
CA PRO A 180 -4.66 8.05 -5.31
C PRO A 180 -4.07 6.81 -6.01
N ASP A 181 -4.83 6.15 -6.87
CA ASP A 181 -4.40 4.96 -7.62
C ASP A 181 -3.24 5.24 -8.59
N GLU A 182 -3.27 6.38 -9.29
CA GLU A 182 -2.18 6.82 -10.18
C GLU A 182 -0.88 7.06 -9.39
N LYS A 183 -0.97 7.78 -8.25
CA LYS A 183 0.18 8.01 -7.37
C LYS A 183 0.72 6.69 -6.82
N TYR A 184 -0.17 5.80 -6.35
CA TYR A 184 0.23 4.52 -5.79
C TYR A 184 0.91 3.61 -6.80
N ALA A 185 0.70 3.77 -8.10
CA ALA A 185 1.43 2.97 -9.08
C ALA A 185 2.93 3.28 -9.13
N ILE A 186 3.34 4.51 -8.79
CA ILE A 186 4.72 5.01 -9.04
C ILE A 186 5.46 5.53 -7.80
N SER A 187 4.80 5.59 -6.64
CA SER A 187 5.35 6.19 -5.42
C SER A 187 6.60 5.47 -4.87
N HIS A 188 7.39 6.20 -4.08
CA HIS A 188 8.51 5.68 -3.29
C HIS A 188 8.09 4.53 -2.38
N ARG A 189 6.94 4.65 -1.69
CA ARG A 189 6.42 3.61 -0.79
C ARG A 189 6.03 2.34 -1.55
N THR A 190 5.43 2.48 -2.74
CA THR A 190 5.13 1.34 -3.61
C THR A 190 6.39 0.61 -4.03
N ARG A 191 7.45 1.35 -4.39
CA ARG A 191 8.75 0.76 -4.75
C ARG A 191 9.39 0.01 -3.58
N ALA A 192 9.38 0.61 -2.38
CA ALA A 192 9.85 -0.05 -1.16
C ALA A 192 9.02 -1.31 -0.88
N PHE A 193 7.70 -1.22 -1.07
CA PHE A 193 6.79 -2.34 -0.90
C PHE A 193 6.99 -3.44 -1.94
N THR A 194 7.35 -3.12 -3.19
CA THR A 194 7.68 -4.13 -4.21
C THR A 194 8.88 -4.98 -3.76
N ALA A 195 9.92 -4.34 -3.21
CA ALA A 195 11.07 -5.06 -2.66
C ALA A 195 10.70 -5.89 -1.42
N PHE A 196 9.90 -5.33 -0.51
CA PHE A 196 9.35 -6.05 0.64
C PHE A 196 8.53 -7.27 0.22
N LYS A 197 7.59 -7.10 -0.71
CA LYS A 197 6.73 -8.13 -1.26
C LYS A 197 7.56 -9.28 -1.83
N ALA A 198 8.53 -8.97 -2.70
CA ALA A 198 9.40 -9.97 -3.32
C ALA A 198 10.16 -10.81 -2.29
N ALA A 199 10.61 -10.18 -1.20
CA ALA A 199 11.39 -10.85 -0.17
C ALA A 199 10.55 -11.56 0.91
N MET A 200 9.35 -11.07 1.20
CA MET A 200 8.59 -11.46 2.39
C MET A 200 7.23 -12.07 2.11
N LEU A 201 6.61 -11.77 0.97
CA LEU A 201 5.21 -12.10 0.69
C LEU A 201 5.03 -13.02 -0.53
N ASP A 202 5.90 -12.94 -1.54
CA ASP A 202 5.77 -13.76 -2.76
C ASP A 202 5.80 -15.26 -2.46
N GLU A 203 6.48 -15.67 -1.38
CA GLU A 203 6.47 -17.05 -0.91
C GLU A 203 5.22 -17.40 -0.10
N ILE A 204 4.48 -16.44 0.48
CA ILE A 204 3.15 -16.70 1.06
C ILE A 204 2.19 -17.09 -0.06
N THR A 205 2.35 -16.46 -1.23
CA THR A 205 1.55 -16.77 -2.42
C THR A 205 1.98 -18.08 -3.08
N ARG A 206 3.27 -18.42 -3.09
CA ARG A 206 3.78 -19.73 -3.57
C ARG A 206 3.61 -20.87 -2.57
N GLY A 207 3.51 -20.57 -1.27
CA GLY A 207 3.34 -21.52 -0.16
C GLY A 207 1.90 -22.01 0.02
N ALA A 208 0.93 -21.39 -0.67
CA ALA A 208 -0.38 -21.98 -0.92
C ALA A 208 -0.36 -23.03 -2.06
N GLY A 209 0.80 -23.25 -2.69
CA GLY A 209 0.96 -24.10 -3.86
C GLY A 209 1.70 -25.42 -3.62
N ASN A 210 1.89 -25.87 -2.38
CA ASN A 210 2.34 -27.25 -2.15
C ASN A 210 1.92 -27.79 -0.77
N ALA A 211 1.26 -28.95 -0.85
CA ALA A 211 0.66 -29.78 0.19
C ALA A 211 -0.77 -29.36 0.61
N GLU A 212 -1.74 -30.08 0.03
CA GLU A 212 -3.19 -30.15 0.32
C GLU A 212 -4.10 -29.10 -0.33
N ALA A 213 -4.51 -29.31 -1.60
CA ALA A 213 -5.84 -28.93 -2.12
C ALA A 213 -6.02 -29.43 -3.57
N ASP A 214 -6.54 -30.65 -3.74
CA ASP A 214 -7.19 -31.06 -5.00
C ASP A 214 -8.70 -30.73 -4.97
N THR A 215 -9.11 -29.86 -4.04
CA THR A 215 -10.51 -29.52 -3.79
C THR A 215 -10.72 -28.02 -3.84
N ARG A 216 -11.74 -27.61 -4.58
CA ARG A 216 -12.14 -26.22 -4.81
C ARG A 216 -12.51 -25.48 -3.51
N ASP A 217 -11.74 -24.46 -3.10
CA ASP A 217 -12.00 -23.66 -1.88
C ASP A 217 -13.01 -22.52 -2.11
N ILE A 218 -14.30 -22.87 -2.11
CA ILE A 218 -15.40 -21.93 -2.31
C ILE A 218 -15.48 -20.85 -1.21
N ALA A 219 -15.09 -21.19 0.02
CA ALA A 219 -15.16 -20.26 1.14
C ALA A 219 -14.18 -19.10 0.95
N ALA A 220 -12.97 -19.38 0.47
CA ALA A 220 -11.98 -18.35 0.14
C ALA A 220 -12.42 -17.47 -1.04
N PHE A 221 -13.03 -18.04 -2.08
CA PHE A 221 -13.59 -17.25 -3.19
C PHE A 221 -14.73 -16.34 -2.72
N SER A 222 -15.60 -16.83 -1.83
CA SER A 222 -16.73 -16.07 -1.30
C SER A 222 -16.26 -14.87 -0.46
N ALA A 223 -15.29 -15.10 0.43
CA ALA A 223 -14.67 -14.03 1.21
C ALA A 223 -14.00 -12.98 0.31
N ALA A 224 -13.26 -13.43 -0.72
CA ALA A 224 -12.59 -12.53 -1.67
C ALA A 224 -13.59 -11.69 -2.48
N ALA A 225 -14.69 -12.28 -2.97
CA ALA A 225 -15.73 -11.57 -3.70
C ALA A 225 -16.44 -10.52 -2.81
N ALA A 226 -16.57 -10.80 -1.51
CA ALA A 226 -17.21 -9.89 -0.56
C ALA A 226 -16.35 -8.67 -0.19
N SER A 227 -15.02 -8.78 -0.24
CA SER A 227 -14.11 -7.72 0.19
C SER A 227 -13.60 -6.80 -0.93
N LEU A 228 -13.94 -7.07 -2.20
CA LEU A 228 -13.45 -6.28 -3.36
C LEU A 228 -13.83 -4.80 -3.25
N SER A 229 -12.86 -3.90 -3.32
CA SER A 229 -13.04 -2.46 -3.19
C SER A 229 -12.80 -1.71 -4.50
N THR A 230 -12.03 -2.28 -5.44
CA THR A 230 -11.67 -1.63 -6.71
C THR A 230 -12.01 -2.48 -7.94
N ARG A 231 -12.03 -1.85 -9.12
CA ARG A 231 -12.19 -2.54 -10.41
C ARG A 231 -10.99 -3.43 -10.76
N VAL A 232 -9.80 -3.08 -10.27
CA VAL A 232 -8.56 -3.87 -10.48
C VAL A 232 -8.65 -5.18 -9.70
N GLU A 233 -9.11 -5.14 -8.45
CA GLU A 233 -9.34 -6.34 -7.64
C GLU A 233 -10.42 -7.23 -8.25
N ALA A 234 -11.48 -6.65 -8.82
CA ALA A 234 -12.50 -7.40 -9.55
C ALA A 234 -11.92 -8.09 -10.80
N ALA A 235 -11.07 -7.42 -11.57
CA ALA A 235 -10.40 -8.04 -12.72
C ALA A 235 -9.49 -9.21 -12.29
N ALA A 236 -8.71 -9.04 -11.22
CA ALA A 236 -7.88 -10.11 -10.68
C ALA A 236 -8.71 -11.30 -10.14
N PHE A 237 -9.88 -11.02 -9.56
CA PHE A 237 -10.82 -12.06 -9.14
C PHE A 237 -11.36 -12.87 -10.32
N ILE A 238 -11.65 -12.22 -11.47
CA ILE A 238 -12.10 -12.90 -12.69
C ILE A 238 -11.00 -13.82 -13.23
N GLU A 239 -9.75 -13.37 -13.25
CA GLU A 239 -8.62 -14.22 -13.66
C GLU A 239 -8.48 -15.45 -12.74
N ARG A 240 -8.64 -15.27 -11.42
CA ARG A 240 -8.65 -16.41 -10.47
C ARG A 240 -9.81 -17.38 -10.72
N LEU A 241 -11.00 -16.89 -11.07
CA LEU A 241 -12.13 -17.75 -11.43
C LEU A 241 -11.88 -18.54 -12.73
N LYS A 242 -11.15 -17.95 -13.68
CA LYS A 242 -10.75 -18.65 -14.92
C LYS A 242 -9.75 -19.77 -14.62
N ASP A 243 -8.76 -19.50 -13.77
CA ASP A 243 -7.79 -20.51 -13.32
C ASP A 243 -8.47 -21.65 -12.54
N ASP A 244 -9.44 -21.31 -11.70
CA ASP A 244 -10.29 -22.27 -10.97
C ASP A 244 -11.10 -23.16 -11.92
N LEU A 245 -11.74 -22.58 -12.94
CA LEU A 245 -12.46 -23.36 -13.96
C LEU A 245 -11.52 -24.29 -14.74
N ALA A 246 -10.32 -23.83 -15.09
CA ALA A 246 -9.35 -24.64 -15.83
C ALA A 246 -8.86 -25.85 -15.01
N THR A 247 -8.83 -25.71 -13.68
CA THR A 247 -8.32 -26.74 -12.76
C THR A 247 -9.43 -27.66 -12.25
N HIS A 248 -10.60 -27.10 -11.91
CA HIS A 248 -11.71 -27.77 -11.24
C HIS A 248 -12.97 -27.86 -12.10
N GLN A 249 -12.82 -28.01 -13.42
CA GLN A 249 -13.95 -27.97 -14.36
C GLN A 249 -15.08 -28.95 -14.00
N GLN A 250 -14.76 -30.14 -13.48
CA GLN A 250 -15.74 -31.16 -13.09
C GLN A 250 -16.55 -30.78 -11.83
N GLU A 251 -16.06 -29.83 -11.04
CA GLU A 251 -16.72 -29.34 -9.83
C GLU A 251 -17.60 -28.11 -10.10
N TRP A 252 -17.54 -27.53 -11.31
CA TRP A 252 -18.42 -26.44 -11.72
C TRP A 252 -19.77 -26.99 -12.16
N LYS A 253 -20.84 -26.57 -11.47
CA LYS A 253 -22.21 -26.94 -11.86
C LYS A 253 -22.59 -26.44 -13.25
N ASN A 254 -22.10 -25.25 -13.61
CA ASN A 254 -22.32 -24.61 -14.89
C ASN A 254 -20.99 -24.42 -15.62
N ALA A 255 -20.44 -25.50 -16.18
CA ALA A 255 -19.12 -25.50 -16.82
C ALA A 255 -19.11 -25.06 -18.29
N THR A 256 -20.28 -24.89 -18.93
CA THR A 256 -20.37 -24.33 -20.28
C THR A 256 -20.66 -22.83 -20.20
N LEU A 257 -20.22 -22.07 -21.20
CA LEU A 257 -20.48 -20.63 -21.24
C LEU A 257 -21.98 -20.33 -21.20
N GLU A 258 -22.79 -21.13 -21.91
CA GLU A 258 -24.25 -20.97 -21.95
C GLU A 258 -24.89 -21.17 -20.57
N SER A 259 -24.62 -22.30 -19.90
CA SER A 259 -25.21 -22.56 -18.58
C SER A 259 -24.69 -21.59 -17.51
N TYR A 260 -23.42 -21.16 -17.62
CA TYR A 260 -22.83 -20.20 -16.70
C TYR A 260 -23.44 -18.80 -16.83
N LEU A 261 -23.66 -18.32 -18.06
CA LEU A 261 -24.30 -17.03 -18.31
C LEU A 261 -25.76 -17.02 -17.84
N ASP A 262 -26.48 -18.12 -18.04
CA ASP A 262 -27.85 -18.30 -17.54
C ASP A 262 -27.90 -18.27 -16.00
N ALA A 263 -26.97 -18.97 -15.33
CA ALA A 263 -26.86 -18.97 -13.88
C ALA A 263 -26.44 -17.60 -13.33
N LEU A 264 -25.54 -16.88 -14.03
CA LEU A 264 -25.12 -15.53 -13.68
C LEU A 264 -26.27 -14.54 -13.76
N ALA A 265 -27.08 -14.60 -14.81
CA ALA A 265 -28.27 -13.75 -14.96
C ALA A 265 -29.27 -13.99 -13.82
N ARG A 266 -29.52 -15.27 -13.45
CA ARG A 266 -30.36 -15.62 -12.28
C ARG A 266 -29.77 -15.09 -10.98
N ALA A 267 -28.46 -15.25 -10.78
CA ALA A 267 -27.78 -14.80 -9.56
C ALA A 267 -27.90 -13.29 -9.39
N LEU A 268 -27.62 -12.51 -10.44
CA LEU A 268 -27.78 -11.05 -10.44
C LEU A 268 -29.23 -10.62 -10.16
N GLY A 269 -30.22 -11.28 -10.78
CA GLY A 269 -31.64 -10.97 -10.57
C GLY A 269 -32.17 -11.26 -9.17
N ARG A 270 -31.49 -12.13 -8.41
CA ARG A 270 -31.84 -12.45 -7.01
C ARG A 270 -31.14 -11.56 -5.99
N MET A 271 -30.17 -10.74 -6.41
CA MET A 271 -29.45 -9.87 -5.47
C MET A 271 -30.35 -8.74 -4.99
N PRO A 272 -30.36 -8.44 -3.67
CA PRO A 272 -31.11 -7.32 -3.14
C PRO A 272 -30.50 -6.00 -3.63
N ALA A 273 -31.32 -4.95 -3.71
CA ALA A 273 -30.80 -3.59 -3.92
C ALA A 273 -29.76 -3.26 -2.83
N SER A 274 -28.57 -2.85 -3.26
CA SER A 274 -27.41 -2.68 -2.39
C SER A 274 -26.64 -1.42 -2.75
N GLU A 275 -26.11 -0.73 -1.74
CA GLU A 275 -25.14 0.37 -1.91
C GLU A 275 -23.73 -0.13 -2.30
N GLU A 276 -23.53 -1.45 -2.38
CA GLU A 276 -22.27 -2.03 -2.83
C GLU A 276 -21.94 -1.63 -4.28
N PRO A 277 -20.67 -1.38 -4.60
CA PRO A 277 -20.27 -1.12 -5.97
C PRO A 277 -20.65 -2.26 -6.92
N ALA A 278 -21.10 -1.92 -8.13
CA ALA A 278 -21.60 -2.89 -9.12
C ALA A 278 -20.62 -4.03 -9.43
N TRP A 279 -19.31 -3.78 -9.42
CA TRP A 279 -18.28 -4.80 -9.66
C TRP A 279 -18.16 -5.84 -8.54
N ARG A 280 -18.45 -5.44 -7.29
CA ARG A 280 -18.49 -6.37 -6.16
C ARG A 280 -19.72 -7.28 -6.28
N GLN A 281 -20.87 -6.69 -6.60
CA GLN A 281 -22.09 -7.46 -6.84
C GLN A 281 -21.92 -8.45 -7.99
N LEU A 282 -21.32 -8.01 -9.10
CA LEU A 282 -21.02 -8.86 -10.25
C LEU A 282 -20.08 -10.01 -9.88
N SER A 283 -19.03 -9.75 -9.11
CA SER A 283 -18.05 -10.79 -8.70
C SER A 283 -18.69 -11.86 -7.79
N LYS A 284 -19.57 -11.46 -6.87
CA LYS A 284 -20.36 -12.39 -6.07
C LYS A 284 -21.30 -13.24 -6.94
N ALA A 285 -21.95 -12.62 -7.92
CA ALA A 285 -22.84 -13.32 -8.84
C ALA A 285 -22.08 -14.30 -9.76
N MET A 286 -20.88 -13.94 -10.22
CA MET A 286 -19.97 -14.81 -10.97
C MET A 286 -19.56 -16.04 -10.17
N LEU A 287 -19.24 -15.88 -8.88
CA LEU A 287 -19.00 -17.02 -8.02
C LEU A 287 -20.26 -17.87 -7.84
N ALA A 288 -21.41 -17.26 -7.56
CA ALA A 288 -22.66 -17.99 -7.37
C ALA A 288 -23.02 -18.83 -8.61
N ALA A 289 -22.85 -18.28 -9.80
CA ALA A 289 -23.09 -18.97 -11.07
C ALA A 289 -22.21 -20.21 -11.26
N SER A 290 -21.01 -20.24 -10.67
CA SER A 290 -20.12 -21.40 -10.75
C SER A 290 -20.49 -22.54 -9.79
N CYS A 291 -21.32 -22.26 -8.77
CA CYS A 291 -21.59 -23.18 -7.66
C CYS A 291 -23.04 -23.67 -7.61
N HIS A 292 -23.97 -22.93 -8.20
CA HIS A 292 -25.40 -23.12 -8.02
C HIS A 292 -26.16 -23.14 -9.36
N ASP A 293 -27.28 -23.86 -9.37
CA ASP A 293 -28.22 -23.93 -10.49
C ASP A 293 -29.18 -22.72 -10.48
#